data_AF-A0A0K2GAW5-F1
#
_entry.id   AF-A0A0K2GAW5-F1
#
_cell.length_a   1.000
_cell.length_b   1.000
_cell.length_c   1.000
_cell.angle_alpha   90.00
_cell.angle_beta   90.00
_cell.angle_gamma   90.00
#
_symmetry.space_group_name_H-M   'P 1'
#
loop_
_entity.id
_entity.type
_entity.pdbx_description
1 polymer ?
#
loop_
_entity_poly.entity_id
_entity_poly.type
_entity_poly.pdbx_seq_one_letter_code
_entity_poly.pdbx_strand_id
1 'polypeptide(L)' 'MECGRCHGLMVWYYIVDLLASETDGLAWRCVSCGDILDPVILSNGQRRDRLTHAI' A
#
# COMPACT_ATOMS: atom_id res chain seq x y z
N MET A 1 11.51 -3.61 -7.25
CA MET A 1 10.82 -3.94 -5.98
C MET A 1 10.32 -5.37 -6.08
N GLU A 2 10.46 -6.14 -5.00
CA GLU A 2 10.08 -7.55 -4.92
C GLU A 2 8.91 -7.70 -3.94
N CYS A 3 7.93 -8.53 -4.27
CA CYS A 3 6.76 -8.75 -3.43
C CYS A 3 7.15 -9.51 -2.16
N GLY A 4 6.89 -8.93 -0.98
CA GLY A 4 7.17 -9.59 0.30
C GLY A 4 6.36 -10.87 0.57
N ARG A 5 5.30 -11.14 -0.21
CA ARG A 5 4.44 -12.33 -0.06
C ARG A 5 4.86 -13.50 -0.93
N CYS A 6 5.22 -13.25 -2.19
CA CYS A 6 5.51 -14.32 -3.16
C CYS A 6 6.83 -14.16 -3.91
N HIS A 7 7.64 -13.16 -3.54
CA HIS A 7 8.93 -12.87 -4.19
C HIS A 7 8.82 -12.52 -5.69
N GLY A 8 7.62 -12.18 -6.15
CA GLY A 8 7.32 -11.82 -7.54
C GLY A 8 7.59 -10.35 -7.86
N LEU A 9 7.51 -10.02 -9.14
CA LEU A 9 7.71 -8.65 -9.62
C LEU A 9 6.57 -7.73 -9.18
N MET A 10 6.93 -6.55 -8.66
CA MET A 10 5.99 -5.46 -8.38
C MET A 10 6.11 -4.37 -9.43
N VAL A 11 4.96 -3.84 -9.86
CA VAL A 11 4.84 -2.76 -10.83
C VAL A 11 4.00 -1.62 -10.26
N TRP A 12 4.23 -0.40 -10.76
CA TRP A 12 3.37 0.74 -10.44
C TRP A 12 1.95 0.49 -10.96
N TYR A 13 0.98 0.79 -10.12
CA TYR A 13 -0.44 0.61 -10.35
C TYR A 13 -1.20 1.83 -9.85
N TYR A 14 -2.07 2.38 -10.68
CA TYR A 14 -2.91 3.51 -10.29
C TYR A 14 -4.17 2.98 -9.62
N ILE A 15 -4.39 3.39 -8.37
CA ILE A 15 -5.60 3.07 -7.62
C ILE A 15 -6.53 4.26 -7.70
N VAL A 16 -7.76 3.98 -8.09
CA VAL A 16 -8.86 4.94 -8.07
C VAL A 16 -9.76 4.58 -6.90
N ASP A 17 -9.95 5.51 -5.98
CA ASP A 17 -10.90 5.34 -4.88
C ASP A 17 -12.26 5.88 -5.32
N LEU A 18 -13.14 4.99 -5.79
CA LEU A 18 -14.45 5.39 -6.31
C LEU A 18 -15.36 6.04 -5.23
N LEU A 19 -15.02 5.91 -3.94
CA LEU A 19 -15.84 6.40 -2.84
C LEU A 19 -15.24 7.63 -2.14
N ALA A 20 -13.97 7.96 -2.38
CA ALA A 20 -13.32 9.11 -1.79
C ALA A 20 -12.67 9.97 -2.87
N SER A 21 -13.17 11.20 -2.98
CA SER A 21 -12.85 12.12 -4.07
C SER A 21 -11.38 12.60 -4.12
N GLU A 22 -10.54 12.20 -3.16
CA GLU A 22 -9.20 12.76 -2.92
C GLU A 22 -8.11 11.69 -2.69
N THR A 23 -8.43 10.40 -2.77
CA THR A 23 -7.50 9.28 -2.45
C THR A 23 -7.03 8.50 -3.67
N ASP A 24 -7.16 9.07 -4.87
CA ASP A 24 -6.54 8.52 -6.06
C ASP A 24 -5.00 8.60 -5.93
N GLY A 25 -4.31 7.50 -6.26
CA GLY A 25 -2.89 7.40 -5.94
C GLY A 25 -2.13 6.31 -6.68
N LEU A 26 -0.80 6.39 -6.58
CA LEU A 26 0.10 5.37 -7.09
C LEU A 26 0.44 4.37 -5.99
N ALA A 27 0.23 3.09 -6.28
CA ALA A 27 0.59 1.97 -5.42
C ALA A 27 1.46 0.96 -6.18
N TRP A 28 2.06 0.04 -5.45
CA TRP A 28 2.75 -1.10 -6.04
C TRP A 28 1.83 -2.31 -6.04
N ARG A 29 1.70 -3.00 -7.18
CA ARG A 29 0.95 -4.25 -7.30
C ARG A 29 1.86 -5.37 -7.79
N CYS A 30 1.81 -6.52 -7.12
CA CYS A 30 2.47 -7.72 -7.60
C CYS A 30 1.71 -8.32 -8.79
N VAL A 31 2.43 -8.59 -9.89
CA VAL A 31 1.83 -9.20 -11.09
C VAL A 31 1.50 -10.68 -10.89
N SER A 32 2.20 -11.36 -9.98
CA SER A 32 2.06 -12.81 -9.77
C SER A 32 0.95 -13.17 -8.79
N CYS A 33 0.84 -12.46 -7.66
CA CYS A 33 -0.09 -12.84 -6.58
C CYS A 33 -1.13 -11.76 -6.24
N GLY A 34 -1.05 -10.59 -6.86
CA GLY A 34 -1.99 -9.48 -6.68
C GLY A 34 -1.82 -8.69 -5.38
N ASP A 35 -0.76 -8.94 -4.59
CA ASP A 35 -0.49 -8.17 -3.36
C ASP A 35 -0.25 -6.68 -3.69
N ILE A 36 -0.84 -5.79 -2.89
CA ILE A 36 -0.78 -4.34 -3.10
C ILE A 36 -0.08 -3.68 -1.91
N LEU A 37 0.97 -2.92 -2.19
CA LEU A 37 1.60 -2.02 -1.22
C LEU A 37 1.18 -0.59 -1.56
N ASP A 38 0.23 -0.08 -0.78
CA ASP A 38 -0.21 1.31 -0.85
C ASP A 38 0.66 2.18 0.09
N PRO A 39 1.42 3.16 -0.46
CA PRO A 39 2.23 4.06 0.36
C PRO A 39 1.41 4.92 1.33
N VAL A 40 0.12 5.19 1.06
CA VAL A 40 -0.79 5.87 2.00
C VAL A 40 -1.09 4.96 3.19
N ILE A 41 -1.36 3.66 2.97
CA ILE A 41 -1.53 2.67 4.05
C ILE A 41 -0.24 2.53 4.87
N LEU A 42 0.94 2.54 4.24
CA LEU A 42 2.22 2.52 4.96
C LEU A 42 2.37 3.75 5.87
N SER A 43 1.96 4.93 5.41
CA SER A 43 1.97 6.15 6.24
C SER A 43 0.97 6.09 7.41
N ASN A 44 -0.20 5.47 7.21
CA ASN A 44 -1.22 5.31 8.24
C ASN A 44 -0.84 4.23 9.26
N GLY A 45 -0.16 3.16 8.84
CA GLY A 45 0.41 2.14 9.71
C GLY A 45 1.47 2.70 10.66
N GLN A 46 2.37 3.55 10.15
CA GLN A 46 3.37 4.27 10.95
C GLN A 46 2.73 5.19 12.01
N ARG A 47 1.62 5.87 11.67
CA ARG A 47 0.85 6.67 12.65
C ARG A 47 0.23 5.80 13.73
N ARG A 48 -0.30 4.62 13.39
CA ARG A 48 -0.91 3.72 14.36
C ARG A 48 0.12 3.12 15.32
N ASP A 49 1.29 2.70 14.83
CA ASP A 49 2.35 2.17 15.70
C ASP A 49 2.92 3.19 16.68
N ARG A 50 2.97 4.48 16.30
CA ARG A 50 3.32 5.58 17.22
C ARG A 50 2.28 5.79 18.31
N LEU A 51 1.00 5.54 18.05
CA LEU A 51 -0.06 5.68 19.05
C LEU A 51 -0.06 4.49 20.03
N THR A 52 0.27 3.29 19.56
CA THR A 52 0.30 2.08 20.41
C THR A 52 1.49 2.04 21.38
N HIS A 53 2.60 2.71 21.05
CA HIS A 53 3.79 2.83 21.94
C HIS A 53 3.79 4.10 22.80
N ALA A 54 2.69 4.88 22.81
CA ALA A 54 2.56 6.10 23.60
C ALA A 54 1.71 5.92 24.87
N ILE A 55 1.49 4.68 25.33
CA ILE A 55 0.71 4.32 26.52
C ILE A 55 1.60 3.57 27.50
#